data_AF-X0RVE1-F1
#
_entry.id   AF-X0RVE1-F1
#
_cell.length_a   1.000
_cell.length_b   1.000
_cell.length_c   1.000
_cell.angle_alpha   90.00
_cell.angle_beta   90.00
_cell.angle_gamma   90.00
#
_symmetry.space_group_name_H-M   'P 1'
#
loop_
_entity.id
_entity.type
_entity.pdbx_description
1 polymer ?
#
loop_
_entity_poly.entity_id
_entity_poly.type
_entity_poly.pdbx_seq_one_letter_code
_entity_poly.pdbx_strand_id
1 'polypeptide(L)'
;SCRINNYPRTAKEIAAIFYLDNTSATRGCKNASTIINELEQDYTNDEKTLFSKTTPSSFIERYCSKLGINSELTKVCKFIAIIIEKKDLIPENTPHSIAAGIVYYVAQLCNLNICKKKVNIVSEISEVTINKCFKKLETLEIELVPSTIINKYSIK
;
A
#
# COMPACT_ATOMS: atom_id res chain seq x y z
N SER A 1 7.33 14.68 -8.66
CA SER A 1 7.77 13.68 -9.65
C SER A 1 7.19 12.27 -9.43
N CYS A 2 7.57 11.50 -8.39
CA CYS A 2 7.09 10.10 -8.24
C CYS A 2 5.56 9.93 -8.21
N ARG A 3 4.84 10.85 -7.54
CA ARG A 3 3.37 10.87 -7.56
C ARG A 3 2.83 11.21 -8.95
N ILE A 4 3.36 12.24 -9.60
CA ILE A 4 2.94 12.67 -10.95
C ILE A 4 3.07 11.51 -11.97
N ASN A 5 4.09 10.66 -11.83
CA ASN A 5 4.33 9.51 -12.70
C ASN A 5 3.62 8.21 -12.26
N ASN A 6 2.66 8.25 -11.34
CA ASN A 6 1.92 7.08 -10.83
C ASN A 6 2.78 6.00 -10.15
N TYR A 7 3.98 6.35 -9.68
CA TYR A 7 4.85 5.45 -8.90
C TYR A 7 5.11 6.01 -7.50
N PRO A 8 4.08 6.12 -6.65
CA PRO A 8 4.22 6.77 -5.37
C PRO A 8 5.29 6.09 -4.48
N ARG A 9 6.05 6.94 -3.78
CA ARG A 9 7.04 6.56 -2.76
C ARG A 9 6.69 7.25 -1.46
N THR A 10 6.91 6.57 -0.34
CA THR A 10 6.76 7.19 0.98
C THR A 10 7.89 8.18 1.22
N ALA A 11 7.65 9.14 2.12
CA ALA A 11 8.72 10.03 2.57
C ALA A 11 9.88 9.26 3.22
N LYS A 12 9.61 8.10 3.84
CA LYS A 12 10.64 7.22 4.42
C LYS A 12 11.53 6.58 3.35
N GLU A 13 10.93 6.10 2.26
CA GLU A 13 11.69 5.55 1.12
C GLU A 13 12.60 6.61 0.51
N ILE A 14 12.11 7.85 0.39
CA ILE A 14 12.91 8.98 -0.10
C ILE A 14 14.04 9.28 0.90
N ALA A 15 13.73 9.32 2.20
CA ALA A 15 14.73 9.57 3.25
C ALA A 15 15.87 8.53 3.21
N ALA A 16 15.52 7.25 3.06
CA ALA A 16 16.49 6.16 2.98
C ALA A 16 17.41 6.25 1.75
N ILE A 17 16.88 6.64 0.59
CA ILE A 17 17.68 6.78 -0.65
C ILE A 17 18.66 7.95 -0.55
N PHE A 18 18.24 9.06 0.03
CA PHE A 18 19.01 10.30 0.10
C PHE A 18 19.76 10.49 1.43
N TYR A 19 19.78 9.46 2.29
CA TYR A 19 20.39 9.51 3.62
C TYR A 19 19.91 10.70 4.47
N LEU A 20 18.63 11.03 4.35
CA LEU A 20 17.97 12.09 5.12
C LEU A 20 17.31 11.50 6.36
N ASP A 21 17.08 12.34 7.37
CA ASP A 21 16.18 11.98 8.45
C ASP A 21 14.71 11.99 7.96
N ASN A 22 13.91 11.07 8.51
CA ASN A 22 12.50 10.92 8.13
C ASN A 22 11.69 12.20 8.33
N THR A 23 12.05 13.00 9.34
CA THR A 23 11.39 14.27 9.67
C THR A 23 11.66 15.33 8.61
N SER A 24 12.89 15.50 8.17
CA SER A 24 13.28 16.43 7.11
C SER A 24 12.70 16.02 5.77
N ALA A 25 12.71 14.73 5.42
CA ALA A 25 12.09 14.26 4.19
C ALA A 25 10.57 14.54 4.18
N THR A 26 9.89 14.31 5.31
CA THR A 26 8.46 14.58 5.46
C THR A 26 8.17 16.08 5.40
N ARG A 27 8.94 16.90 6.11
CA ARG A 27 8.81 18.37 6.09
C ARG A 27 9.11 18.94 4.70
N GLY A 28 10.13 18.44 4.04
CA GLY A 28 10.49 18.81 2.67
C GLY A 28 9.37 18.49 1.68
N CYS A 29 8.77 17.30 1.77
CA CYS A 29 7.61 16.96 0.93
C CYS A 29 6.42 17.91 1.16
N LYS A 30 6.14 18.27 2.43
CA LYS A 30 5.07 19.23 2.77
C LYS A 30 5.37 20.62 2.22
N ASN A 31 6.58 21.14 2.49
CA ASN A 31 7.00 22.45 2.01
C ASN A 31 6.95 22.53 0.48
N ALA A 32 7.39 21.49 -0.23
CA ALA A 32 7.32 21.44 -1.68
C ALA A 32 5.86 21.48 -2.18
N SER A 33 4.94 20.74 -1.55
CA SER A 33 3.51 20.84 -1.87
C SER A 33 2.95 22.25 -1.62
N THR A 34 3.34 22.90 -0.51
CA THR A 34 2.91 24.26 -0.20
C THR A 34 3.41 25.26 -1.24
N ILE A 35 4.69 25.23 -1.58
CA ILE A 35 5.29 26.13 -2.58
C ILE A 35 4.62 25.94 -3.94
N ILE A 36 4.39 24.69 -4.37
CA ILE A 36 3.69 24.43 -5.63
C ILE A 36 2.27 25.01 -5.60
N ASN A 37 1.53 24.80 -4.51
CA ASN A 37 0.17 25.34 -4.38
C ASN A 37 0.14 26.88 -4.35
N GLU A 38 1.15 27.52 -3.75
CA GLU A 38 1.29 28.99 -3.74
C GLU A 38 1.63 29.53 -5.12
N LEU A 39 2.56 28.88 -5.85
CA LEU A 39 2.90 29.24 -7.22
C LEU A 39 1.72 29.03 -8.19
N GLU A 40 0.89 28.03 -7.93
CA GLU A 40 -0.26 27.66 -8.77
C GLU A 40 -1.58 28.31 -8.30
N GLN A 41 -1.52 29.30 -7.40
CA GLN A 41 -2.73 29.88 -6.80
C GLN A 41 -3.66 30.53 -7.82
N ASP A 42 -3.09 31.21 -8.82
CA ASP A 42 -3.82 31.94 -9.86
C ASP A 42 -4.14 31.09 -11.11
N TYR A 43 -3.71 29.82 -11.14
CA TYR A 43 -3.92 28.92 -12.28
C TYR A 43 -5.34 28.35 -12.28
N THR A 44 -5.87 28.10 -13.48
CA THR A 44 -7.12 27.34 -13.62
C THR A 44 -6.92 25.89 -13.15
N ASN A 45 -7.97 25.24 -12.61
CA ASN A 45 -7.82 23.92 -11.99
C ASN A 45 -7.26 22.84 -12.94
N ASP A 46 -7.40 23.01 -14.25
CA ASP A 46 -6.84 22.10 -15.27
C ASP A 46 -5.32 22.25 -15.48
N GLU A 47 -4.74 23.38 -15.05
CA GLU A 47 -3.30 23.68 -15.19
C GLU A 47 -2.51 23.39 -13.89
N LYS A 48 -3.20 23.05 -12.80
CA LYS A 48 -2.56 22.74 -11.51
C LYS A 48 -1.86 21.38 -11.53
N THR A 49 -0.80 21.26 -10.76
CA THR A 49 -0.11 19.99 -10.54
C THR A 49 -1.02 19.02 -9.80
N LEU A 50 -1.56 18.05 -10.54
CA LEU A 50 -2.36 16.96 -9.98
C LEU A 50 -1.43 15.91 -9.35
N PHE A 51 -1.35 15.90 -8.02
CA PHE A 51 -0.74 14.79 -7.30
C PHE A 51 -1.62 13.55 -7.40
N SER A 52 -1.08 12.44 -7.92
CA SER A 52 -1.81 11.17 -7.98
C SER A 52 -2.29 10.74 -6.58
N LYS A 53 -3.53 10.26 -6.48
CA LYS A 53 -4.01 9.60 -5.26
C LYS A 53 -3.14 8.36 -5.00
N THR A 54 -2.65 8.22 -3.77
CA THR A 54 -1.90 7.03 -3.38
C THR A 54 -2.89 5.90 -3.13
N THR A 55 -2.99 4.93 -4.04
CA THR A 55 -3.87 3.77 -3.88
C THR A 55 -3.11 2.60 -3.26
N PRO A 56 -3.77 1.71 -2.48
CA PRO A 56 -3.11 0.52 -1.93
C PRO A 56 -2.54 -0.40 -3.03
N SER A 57 -3.24 -0.48 -4.18
CA SER A 57 -2.83 -1.27 -5.34
C SER A 57 -1.45 -0.88 -5.90
N SER A 58 -1.09 0.40 -5.80
CA SER A 58 0.21 0.94 -6.24
C SER A 58 1.38 0.38 -5.42
N PHE A 59 1.14 -0.02 -4.16
CA PHE A 59 2.18 -0.53 -3.27
C PHE A 59 2.29 -2.06 -3.27
N ILE A 60 1.16 -2.73 -3.52
CA ILE A 60 1.06 -4.20 -3.50
C ILE A 60 2.05 -4.84 -4.48
N GLU A 61 2.14 -4.34 -5.71
CA GLU A 61 3.02 -4.92 -6.73
C GLU A 61 4.48 -4.94 -6.29
N ARG A 62 4.94 -3.84 -5.69
CA ARG A 62 6.29 -3.71 -5.16
C ARG A 62 6.52 -4.64 -3.97
N TYR A 63 5.55 -4.72 -3.06
CA TYR A 63 5.67 -5.59 -1.88
C TYR A 63 5.66 -7.08 -2.26
N CYS A 64 4.74 -7.50 -3.13
CA CYS A 64 4.67 -8.85 -3.63
C CYS A 64 5.94 -9.25 -4.38
N SER A 65 6.48 -8.38 -5.23
CA SER A 65 7.74 -8.62 -5.95
C SER A 65 8.93 -8.83 -4.99
N LYS A 66 9.08 -7.95 -3.99
CA LYS A 66 10.15 -8.09 -2.97
C LYS A 66 9.99 -9.33 -2.08
N LEU A 67 8.76 -9.82 -1.90
CA LEU A 67 8.46 -11.02 -1.10
C LEU A 67 8.50 -12.32 -1.93
N GLY A 68 8.69 -12.25 -3.25
CA GLY A 68 8.67 -13.42 -4.12
C GLY A 68 7.28 -14.05 -4.28
N ILE A 69 6.22 -13.26 -4.14
CA ILE A 69 4.84 -13.74 -4.31
C ILE A 69 4.53 -13.90 -5.81
N ASN A 70 3.83 -14.98 -6.16
CA ASN A 70 3.44 -15.26 -7.55
C ASN A 70 2.56 -14.12 -8.13
N SER A 71 2.65 -13.90 -9.44
CA SER A 71 1.82 -12.96 -10.20
C SER A 71 0.32 -13.21 -10.02
N GLU A 72 -0.11 -14.47 -9.93
CA GLU A 72 -1.49 -14.87 -9.65
C GLU A 72 -1.96 -14.29 -8.30
N LEU A 73 -1.22 -14.53 -7.23
CA LEU A 73 -1.53 -14.04 -5.89
C LEU A 73 -1.42 -12.50 -5.81
N THR A 74 -0.50 -11.91 -6.56
CA THR A 74 -0.39 -10.45 -6.68
C THR A 74 -1.66 -9.84 -7.26
N LYS A 75 -2.29 -10.49 -8.26
CA LYS A 75 -3.59 -10.06 -8.80
C LYS A 75 -4.69 -10.17 -7.76
N VAL A 76 -4.69 -11.22 -6.94
CA VAL A 76 -5.64 -11.39 -5.83
C VAL A 76 -5.48 -10.27 -4.80
N CYS A 77 -4.25 -9.95 -4.40
CA CYS A 77 -3.97 -8.81 -3.52
C CYS A 77 -4.52 -7.50 -4.10
N LYS A 78 -4.27 -7.24 -5.39
CA LYS A 78 -4.78 -6.04 -6.09
C LYS A 78 -6.31 -6.01 -6.13
N PHE A 79 -6.96 -7.15 -6.36
CA PHE A 79 -8.41 -7.28 -6.35
C PHE A 79 -9.00 -6.92 -4.98
N ILE A 80 -8.44 -7.49 -3.90
CA ILE A 80 -8.86 -7.19 -2.52
C ILE A 80 -8.67 -5.71 -2.21
N ALA A 81 -7.55 -5.10 -2.63
CA ALA A 81 -7.30 -3.67 -2.45
C ALA A 81 -8.38 -2.79 -3.11
N ILE A 82 -8.78 -3.12 -4.33
CA ILE A 82 -9.82 -2.37 -5.04
C ILE A 82 -11.16 -2.50 -4.32
N ILE A 83 -11.50 -3.67 -3.78
CA ILE A 83 -12.76 -3.84 -3.04
C ILE A 83 -12.73 -3.03 -1.75
N ILE A 84 -11.64 -3.08 -0.99
CA ILE A 84 -11.51 -2.31 0.26
C ILE A 84 -11.61 -0.81 0.00
N GLU A 85 -11.00 -0.34 -1.09
CA GLU A 85 -11.05 1.07 -1.50
C GLU A 85 -12.46 1.46 -1.96
N LYS A 86 -13.16 0.61 -2.71
CA LYS A 86 -14.54 0.88 -3.16
C LYS A 86 -15.57 0.84 -2.05
N LYS A 87 -15.43 -0.09 -1.10
CA LYS A 87 -16.35 -0.28 0.03
C LYS A 87 -15.96 0.55 1.25
N ASP A 88 -14.85 1.29 1.17
CA ASP A 88 -14.27 2.09 2.26
C ASP A 88 -14.21 1.34 3.60
N LEU A 89 -13.72 0.09 3.58
CA LEU A 89 -13.79 -0.82 4.74
C LEU A 89 -12.77 -0.48 5.85
N ILE A 90 -11.70 0.24 5.49
CA ILE A 90 -10.59 0.54 6.41
C ILE A 90 -10.15 2.02 6.24
N PRO A 91 -11.02 3.01 6.49
CA PRO A 91 -10.72 4.43 6.25
C PRO A 91 -9.66 4.96 7.22
N GLU A 92 -9.52 4.34 8.40
CA GLU A 92 -8.59 4.77 9.45
C GLU A 92 -7.11 4.54 9.10
N ASN A 93 -6.81 3.68 8.11
CA ASN A 93 -5.45 3.28 7.80
C ASN A 93 -4.97 3.89 6.48
N THR A 94 -3.69 4.30 6.46
CA THR A 94 -3.10 4.80 5.22
C THR A 94 -3.03 3.70 4.14
N PRO A 95 -3.08 4.06 2.85
CA PRO A 95 -3.03 3.10 1.73
C PRO A 95 -1.84 2.12 1.78
N HIS A 96 -0.70 2.56 2.30
CA HIS A 96 0.50 1.73 2.47
C HIS A 96 0.33 0.68 3.57
N SER A 97 -0.31 1.04 4.69
CA SER A 97 -0.64 0.12 5.78
C SER A 97 -1.67 -0.91 5.36
N ILE A 98 -2.67 -0.50 4.58
CA ILE A 98 -3.69 -1.39 4.00
C ILE A 98 -3.00 -2.39 3.06
N ALA A 99 -2.15 -1.93 2.15
CA ALA A 99 -1.41 -2.79 1.24
C ALA A 99 -0.57 -3.86 1.98
N ALA A 100 0.16 -3.47 3.03
CA ALA A 100 0.93 -4.42 3.84
C ALA A 100 0.04 -5.46 4.54
N GLY A 101 -1.12 -5.04 5.05
CA GLY A 101 -2.12 -5.92 5.64
C GLY A 101 -2.69 -6.94 4.65
N ILE A 102 -3.06 -6.48 3.45
CA ILE A 102 -3.60 -7.35 2.38
C ILE A 102 -2.56 -8.39 1.96
N VAL A 103 -1.31 -7.98 1.76
CA VAL A 103 -0.23 -8.89 1.36
C VAL A 103 0.00 -9.97 2.41
N TYR A 104 0.00 -9.58 3.69
CA TYR A 104 0.13 -10.54 4.79
C TYR A 104 -1.09 -11.47 4.89
N TYR A 105 -2.30 -10.94 4.71
CA TYR A 105 -3.55 -11.71 4.72
C TYR A 105 -3.59 -12.77 3.62
N VAL A 106 -3.30 -12.38 2.37
CA VAL A 106 -3.25 -13.31 1.23
C VAL A 106 -2.15 -14.35 1.42
N ALA A 107 -1.00 -13.95 1.96
CA ALA A 107 0.08 -14.89 2.26
C ALA A 107 -0.34 -15.95 3.28
N GLN A 108 -1.06 -15.54 4.33
CA GLN A 108 -1.57 -16.47 5.34
C GLN A 108 -2.64 -17.40 4.77
N LEU A 109 -3.58 -16.88 3.98
CA LEU A 109 -4.63 -17.67 3.32
C LEU A 109 -4.06 -18.72 2.36
N CYS A 110 -2.99 -18.39 1.65
CA CYS A 110 -2.37 -19.27 0.68
C CYS A 110 -1.26 -20.16 1.29
N ASN A 111 -1.17 -20.25 2.63
CA ASN A 111 -0.13 -20.97 3.36
C ASN A 111 1.31 -20.65 2.90
N LEU A 112 1.58 -19.41 2.51
CA LEU A 112 2.93 -18.97 2.16
C LEU A 112 3.77 -18.81 3.44
N ASN A 113 5.05 -19.19 3.38
CA ASN A 113 6.01 -19.03 4.48
C ASN A 113 6.52 -17.58 4.62
N ILE A 114 5.57 -16.63 4.77
CA ILE A 114 5.82 -15.20 4.90
C ILE A 114 5.39 -14.76 6.29
N CYS A 115 6.36 -14.39 7.11
CA CYS A 115 6.12 -13.87 8.45
C CYS A 115 5.92 -12.35 8.45
N LYS A 116 5.29 -11.82 9.51
CA LYS A 116 5.09 -10.37 9.72
C LYS A 116 6.40 -9.58 9.64
N LYS A 117 7.50 -10.17 10.13
CA LYS A 117 8.86 -9.60 10.03
C LYS A 117 9.29 -9.35 8.58
N LYS A 118 9.06 -10.32 7.68
CA LYS A 118 9.38 -10.14 6.24
C LYS A 118 8.56 -9.00 5.63
N VAL A 119 7.27 -8.94 5.94
CA VAL A 119 6.38 -7.87 5.44
C VAL A 119 6.80 -6.51 6.00
N ASN A 120 7.16 -6.44 7.29
CA ASN A 120 7.70 -5.22 7.92
C ASN A 120 8.95 -4.73 7.18
N ILE A 121 9.95 -5.60 6.96
CA ILE A 121 11.19 -5.24 6.25
C ILE A 121 10.90 -4.67 4.86
N VAL A 122 9.94 -5.24 4.14
CA VAL A 122 9.60 -4.84 2.77
C VAL A 122 8.75 -3.57 2.69
N SER A 123 7.83 -3.39 3.64
CA SER A 123 6.84 -2.31 3.63
C SER A 123 7.17 -1.14 4.56
N GLU A 124 8.15 -1.31 5.46
CA GLU A 124 8.50 -0.37 6.54
C GLU A 124 7.33 -0.01 7.47
N ILE A 125 6.35 -0.91 7.54
CA ILE A 125 5.19 -0.83 8.43
C ILE A 125 5.40 -1.74 9.64
N SER A 126 5.09 -1.22 10.83
CA SER A 126 5.25 -1.96 12.07
C SER A 126 4.35 -3.20 12.12
N GLU A 127 4.85 -4.26 12.75
CA GLU A 127 4.13 -5.53 12.89
C GLU A 127 2.78 -5.37 13.58
N VAL A 128 2.67 -4.45 14.56
CA VAL A 128 1.42 -4.14 15.24
C VAL A 128 0.37 -3.56 14.28
N THR A 129 0.78 -2.72 13.33
CA THR A 129 -0.11 -2.12 12.33
C THR A 129 -0.50 -3.15 11.27
N ILE A 130 0.44 -3.97 10.81
CA ILE A 130 0.15 -5.10 9.91
C ILE A 130 -0.88 -6.02 10.55
N ASN A 131 -0.72 -6.34 11.85
CA ASN A 131 -1.63 -7.19 12.59
C ASN A 131 -3.02 -6.56 12.79
N LYS A 132 -3.10 -5.24 12.99
CA LYS A 132 -4.38 -4.51 13.06
C LYS A 132 -5.12 -4.57 11.73
N CYS A 133 -4.45 -4.31 10.60
CA CYS A 133 -5.04 -4.43 9.28
C CYS A 133 -5.48 -5.87 9.00
N PHE A 134 -4.63 -6.85 9.32
CA PHE A 134 -4.91 -8.27 9.14
C PHE A 134 -6.19 -8.70 9.87
N LYS A 135 -6.32 -8.41 11.18
CA LYS A 135 -7.52 -8.78 11.95
C LYS A 135 -8.81 -8.16 11.39
N LYS A 136 -8.74 -6.93 10.90
CA LYS A 136 -9.88 -6.28 10.24
C LYS A 136 -10.25 -7.02 8.94
N LEU A 137 -9.25 -7.40 8.14
CA LEU A 137 -9.45 -8.17 6.92
C LEU A 137 -10.05 -9.55 7.19
N GLU A 138 -9.58 -10.22 8.25
CA GLU A 138 -10.08 -11.51 8.71
C GLU A 138 -11.56 -11.42 9.13
N THR A 139 -11.97 -10.32 9.75
CA THR A 139 -13.40 -10.09 10.09
C THR A 139 -14.28 -9.91 8.84
N LEU A 140 -13.69 -9.55 7.70
CA LEU A 140 -14.36 -9.31 6.42
C LEU A 140 -14.32 -10.53 5.49
N GLU A 141 -13.80 -11.68 5.98
CA GLU A 141 -13.27 -12.83 5.23
C GLU A 141 -14.11 -13.38 4.06
N ILE A 142 -15.44 -13.21 4.06
CA ILE A 142 -16.32 -14.11 3.31
C ILE A 142 -16.63 -13.64 1.88
N GLU A 143 -16.43 -12.36 1.53
CA GLU A 143 -16.73 -11.85 0.16
C GLU A 143 -15.52 -11.40 -0.66
N LEU A 144 -14.33 -11.31 -0.05
CA LEU A 144 -13.21 -10.59 -0.67
C LEU A 144 -12.32 -11.46 -1.56
N VAL A 145 -12.29 -12.78 -1.33
CA VAL A 145 -11.36 -13.69 -2.00
C VAL A 145 -12.13 -14.65 -2.90
N PRO A 146 -11.76 -14.78 -4.20
CA PRO A 146 -12.39 -15.75 -5.08
C PRO A 146 -12.25 -17.16 -4.54
N SER A 147 -13.35 -17.90 -4.47
CA SER A 147 -13.40 -19.29 -4.01
C SER A 147 -12.46 -20.22 -4.79
N THR A 148 -12.14 -19.89 -6.05
CA THR A 148 -11.14 -20.60 -6.87
C THR A 148 -9.73 -20.55 -6.27
N ILE A 149 -9.34 -19.43 -5.66
CA ILE A 149 -8.01 -19.27 -5.04
C ILE A 149 -7.97 -20.02 -3.71
N ILE A 150 -9.05 -19.92 -2.93
CA ILE A 150 -9.22 -20.69 -1.69
C ILE A 150 -9.09 -22.18 -2.02
N ASN A 151 -9.86 -22.70 -2.97
CA ASN A 151 -9.81 -24.14 -3.31
C ASN A 151 -8.45 -24.60 -3.85
N LYS A 152 -7.68 -23.72 -4.51
CA LYS A 152 -6.36 -24.06 -5.07
C LYS A 152 -5.24 -24.09 -4.03
N TYR A 153 -5.32 -23.24 -3.00
CA TYR A 153 -4.27 -23.09 -1.99
C TYR A 153 -4.67 -23.57 -0.59
N SER A 154 -5.96 -23.82 -0.34
CA SER A 154 -6.50 -24.46 0.88
C SER A 154 -6.43 -25.99 0.85
N ILE A 155 -5.63 -26.58 -0.04
CA ILE A 155 -5.39 -28.02 -0.05
C ILE A 155 -4.61 -28.38 1.22
N LYS A 156 -5.35 -28.80 2.25
CA LYS A 156 -4.92 -29.78 3.24
C LYS A 156 -5.32 -31.16 2.76
#